data_AF-A0A970WBU9-F1
#
_entry.id   AF-A0A970WBU9-F1
#
_cell.length_a   1.000
_cell.length_b   1.000
_cell.length_c   1.000
_cell.angle_alpha   90.00
_cell.angle_beta   90.00
_cell.angle_gamma   90.00
#
_symmetry.space_group_name_H-M   'P 1'
#
loop_
_entity.id
_entity.type
_entity.pdbx_description
1 polymer ?
#
loop_
_entity_poly.entity_id
_entity_poly.type
_entity_poly.pdbx_seq_one_letter_code
_entity_poly.pdbx_strand_id
1 'polypeptide(L)'
;MNQVKRLLIEEIMCFKCYIDKAITRLKLSLGVLLTSINYIMFPEQAYKSAAIALGIAVLMDIVSKYVAISVNNGGFRNAFREGKIFSKSLWRGTKVKLITYLSISIMVGASYRLNTLPSSLASVSKFMATVVYTVLFLREFQSMLENFRDAGADVDWLLVFTRKKEEEVLKREGVEEKESEVEEDYDKRI
;
A
#
# COMPACT_ATOMS: atom_id res chain seq x y z
N MET A 1 -8.71 6.40 -56.01
CA MET A 1 -9.12 5.60 -54.83
C MET A 1 -7.97 4.78 -54.19
N ASN A 2 -6.98 4.30 -54.96
CA ASN A 2 -5.87 3.48 -54.44
C ASN A 2 -4.70 4.23 -53.75
N GLN A 3 -4.53 5.52 -53.98
CA GLN A 3 -3.46 6.30 -53.32
C GLN A 3 -3.84 6.76 -51.91
N VAL A 4 -5.08 7.23 -51.72
CA VAL A 4 -5.58 7.66 -50.40
C VAL A 4 -5.60 6.51 -49.40
N LYS A 5 -5.99 5.30 -49.82
CA LYS A 5 -5.89 4.09 -48.99
C LYS A 5 -4.44 3.74 -48.62
N ARG A 6 -3.47 3.98 -49.51
CA ARG A 6 -2.04 3.70 -49.25
C ARG A 6 -1.45 4.65 -48.22
N LEU A 7 -1.73 5.95 -48.35
CA LEU A 7 -1.33 6.98 -47.38
C LEU A 7 -1.92 6.72 -45.98
N LEU A 8 -3.21 6.37 -45.92
CA LEU A 8 -3.86 5.99 -44.65
C LEU A 8 -3.21 4.75 -44.01
N ILE A 9 -2.84 3.74 -44.80
CA ILE A 9 -2.16 2.54 -44.28
C ILE A 9 -0.77 2.88 -43.76
N GLU A 10 0.00 3.72 -44.45
CA GLU A 10 1.32 4.17 -44.00
C GLU A 10 1.25 4.97 -42.70
N GLU A 11 0.31 5.91 -42.57
CA GLU A 11 0.12 6.68 -41.33
C GLU A 11 -0.30 5.78 -40.16
N ILE A 12 -1.23 4.85 -40.37
CA ILE A 12 -1.66 3.89 -39.34
C ILE A 12 -0.49 2.99 -38.92
N MET A 13 0.34 2.56 -39.87
CA MET A 13 1.48 1.70 -39.60
C MET A 13 2.60 2.45 -38.86
N CYS A 14 2.86 3.71 -39.22
CA CYS A 14 3.77 4.60 -38.51
C CYS A 14 3.30 4.85 -37.07
N PHE A 15 2.01 5.13 -36.89
CA PHE A 15 1.42 5.33 -35.57
C PHE A 15 1.50 4.07 -34.70
N LYS A 16 1.15 2.89 -35.26
CA LYS A 16 1.30 1.61 -34.54
C LYS A 16 2.74 1.36 -34.11
N CYS A 17 3.71 1.61 -34.99
CA CYS A 17 5.13 1.41 -34.70
C CYS A 17 5.64 2.38 -33.62
N TYR A 18 5.15 3.62 -33.62
CA TYR A 18 5.45 4.61 -32.57
C TYR A 18 4.87 4.20 -31.21
N ILE A 19 3.61 3.78 -31.17
CA ILE A 19 2.93 3.30 -29.96
C ILE A 19 3.61 2.04 -29.42
N ASP A 20 3.99 1.09 -30.29
CA ASP A 20 4.67 -0.14 -29.87
C ASP A 20 6.06 0.14 -29.30
N LYS A 21 6.84 1.05 -29.89
CA LYS A 21 8.11 1.52 -29.33
C LYS A 21 7.92 2.24 -27.99
N ALA A 22 6.88 3.06 -27.85
CA ALA A 22 6.57 3.76 -26.60
C ALA A 22 6.18 2.77 -25.50
N ILE A 23 5.34 1.79 -25.81
CA ILE A 23 4.95 0.71 -24.90
C ILE A 23 6.16 -0.14 -24.51
N THR A 24 7.04 -0.47 -25.46
CA THR A 24 8.24 -1.28 -25.22
C THR A 24 9.25 -0.54 -24.33
N ARG A 25 9.48 0.75 -24.57
CA ARG A 25 10.33 1.58 -23.69
C ARG A 25 9.75 1.74 -22.29
N LEU A 26 8.43 1.93 -22.17
CA LEU A 26 7.75 2.00 -20.88
C LEU A 26 7.84 0.68 -20.12
N LYS A 27 7.67 -0.46 -20.80
CA LYS A 27 7.85 -1.80 -20.21
C LYS A 27 9.29 -2.01 -19.73
N LEU A 28 10.29 -1.56 -20.50
CA LEU A 28 11.69 -1.68 -20.12
C LEU A 28 12.03 -0.79 -18.92
N SER A 29 11.59 0.48 -18.91
CA SER A 29 11.85 1.39 -17.79
C SER A 29 11.12 0.97 -16.51
N LEU A 30 9.86 0.53 -16.62
CA LEU A 30 9.12 -0.08 -15.51
C LEU A 30 9.79 -1.36 -15.02
N GLY A 31 10.28 -2.20 -15.94
CA GLY A 31 10.99 -3.44 -15.60
C GLY A 31 12.28 -3.16 -14.83
N VAL A 32 13.10 -2.20 -15.28
CA VAL A 32 14.33 -1.79 -14.58
C VAL A 32 14.01 -1.18 -13.22
N LEU A 33 13.00 -0.30 -13.14
CA LEU A 33 12.58 0.32 -11.88
C LEU A 33 12.06 -0.73 -10.88
N LEU A 34 11.15 -1.61 -11.31
CA LEU A 34 10.61 -2.68 -10.49
C LEU A 34 11.69 -3.67 -10.05
N THR A 35 12.62 -4.02 -10.93
CA THR A 35 13.75 -4.91 -10.59
C THR A 35 14.67 -4.24 -9.57
N SER A 36 14.93 -2.94 -9.71
CA SER A 36 15.76 -2.18 -8.77
C SER A 36 15.08 -2.06 -7.40
N ILE A 37 13.78 -1.75 -7.38
CA ILE A 37 12.97 -1.70 -6.15
C ILE A 37 12.94 -3.08 -5.48
N ASN A 38 12.67 -4.14 -6.24
CA ASN A 38 12.59 -5.51 -5.72
C ASN A 38 13.94 -5.96 -5.15
N TYR A 39 15.04 -5.65 -5.85
CA TYR A 39 16.38 -5.89 -5.34
C TYR A 39 16.61 -5.16 -4.00
N ILE A 40 16.24 -3.89 -3.88
CA ILE A 40 16.45 -3.10 -2.66
C ILE A 40 15.52 -3.52 -1.51
N MET A 41 14.21 -3.70 -1.78
CA MET A 41 13.19 -4.05 -0.79
C MET A 41 13.38 -5.44 -0.19
N PHE A 42 13.93 -6.38 -0.97
CA PHE A 42 13.93 -7.80 -0.60
C PHE A 42 15.34 -8.39 -0.59
N PRO A 43 16.19 -7.95 0.36
CA PRO A 43 17.51 -8.56 0.53
C PRO A 43 17.42 -10.00 1.06
N GLU A 44 16.34 -10.36 1.76
CA GLU A 44 16.10 -11.70 2.30
C GLU A 44 14.64 -12.18 2.16
N GLN A 45 14.44 -13.50 2.22
CA GLN A 45 13.12 -14.13 2.02
C GLN A 45 12.10 -13.79 3.12
N ALA A 46 12.55 -13.51 4.34
CA ALA A 46 11.69 -13.07 5.43
C ALA A 46 11.05 -11.69 5.14
N TYR A 47 11.84 -10.75 4.62
CA TYR A 47 11.38 -9.42 4.21
C TYR A 47 10.36 -9.50 3.07
N LYS A 48 10.59 -10.42 2.13
CA LYS A 48 9.65 -10.71 1.05
C LYS A 48 8.30 -11.17 1.57
N SER A 49 8.32 -12.10 2.51
CA SER A 49 7.09 -12.64 3.11
C SER A 49 6.34 -11.56 3.90
N ALA A 50 7.07 -10.76 4.69
CA ALA A 50 6.50 -9.67 5.48
C ALA A 50 5.87 -8.58 4.60
N ALA A 51 6.54 -8.12 3.55
CA ALA A 51 5.96 -7.10 2.68
C ALA A 51 4.80 -7.64 1.83
N ILE A 52 4.81 -8.92 1.46
CA ILE A 52 3.63 -9.55 0.81
C ILE A 52 2.45 -9.56 1.79
N ALA A 53 2.66 -9.94 3.05
CA ALA A 53 1.62 -9.92 4.06
C ALA A 53 1.05 -8.51 4.27
N LEU A 54 1.92 -7.50 4.37
CA LEU A 54 1.50 -6.09 4.43
C LEU A 54 0.74 -5.67 3.17
N GLY A 55 1.20 -6.07 1.98
CA GLY A 55 0.53 -5.78 0.72
C GLY A 55 -0.87 -6.38 0.64
N ILE A 56 -1.05 -7.60 1.15
CA ILE A 56 -2.37 -8.23 1.29
C ILE A 56 -3.23 -7.45 2.28
N ALA A 57 -2.69 -7.06 3.44
CA ALA A 57 -3.43 -6.29 4.44
C ALA A 57 -3.93 -4.95 3.88
N VAL A 58 -3.08 -4.19 3.19
CA VAL A 58 -3.45 -2.93 2.52
C VAL A 58 -4.51 -3.16 1.45
N LEU A 59 -4.39 -4.24 0.65
CA LEU A 59 -5.41 -4.58 -0.33
C LEU A 59 -6.76 -4.87 0.33
N MET A 60 -6.74 -5.63 1.42
CA MET A 60 -7.94 -5.97 2.18
C MET A 60 -8.57 -4.75 2.85
N ASP A 61 -7.78 -3.81 3.38
CA ASP A 61 -8.27 -2.53 3.88
C ASP A 61 -8.97 -1.71 2.79
N ILE A 62 -8.37 -1.61 1.61
CA ILE A 62 -8.99 -0.91 0.47
C ILE A 62 -10.32 -1.57 0.10
N VAL A 63 -10.36 -2.91 0.05
CA VAL A 63 -11.59 -3.66 -0.25
C VAL A 63 -12.65 -3.45 0.82
N SER A 64 -12.30 -3.54 2.12
CA SER A 64 -13.27 -3.34 3.19
C SER A 64 -13.81 -1.91 3.18
N LYS A 65 -12.99 -0.91 2.83
CA LYS A 65 -13.43 0.48 2.65
C LYS A 65 -14.47 0.62 1.54
N TYR A 66 -14.28 -0.07 0.42
CA TYR A 66 -15.29 -0.11 -0.65
C TYR A 66 -16.59 -0.78 -0.20
N VAL A 67 -16.50 -1.84 0.61
CA VAL A 67 -17.68 -2.49 1.21
C VAL A 67 -18.42 -1.54 2.15
N ALA A 68 -17.71 -0.88 3.08
CA ALA A 68 -18.29 0.08 4.02
C ALA A 68 -19.03 1.22 3.31
N ILE A 69 -18.39 1.85 2.31
CA ILE A 69 -19.02 2.91 1.50
C ILE A 69 -20.26 2.37 0.78
N SER A 70 -20.19 1.15 0.26
CA SER A 70 -21.30 0.56 -0.48
C SER A 70 -22.50 0.31 0.42
N VAL A 71 -22.31 -0.23 1.62
CA VAL A 71 -23.38 -0.49 2.58
C VAL A 71 -24.01 0.84 3.06
N ASN A 72 -23.16 1.83 3.40
CA ASN A 72 -23.61 3.11 3.95
C ASN A 72 -24.32 4.02 2.92
N ASN A 73 -24.24 3.72 1.62
CA ASN A 73 -24.93 4.46 0.56
C ASN A 73 -26.08 3.64 -0.07
N GLY A 74 -26.63 2.65 0.65
CA GLY A 74 -27.79 1.87 0.18
C GLY A 74 -27.46 0.86 -0.93
N GLY A 75 -26.22 0.37 -0.97
CA GLY A 75 -25.74 -0.67 -1.89
C GLY A 75 -24.69 -0.18 -2.90
N PHE A 76 -23.94 -1.14 -3.45
CA PHE A 76 -22.82 -0.89 -4.39
C PHE A 76 -23.24 -0.06 -5.62
N ARG A 77 -24.45 -0.32 -6.16
CA ARG A 77 -24.98 0.37 -7.34
C ARG A 77 -25.25 1.85 -7.07
N ASN A 78 -25.74 2.19 -5.88
CA ASN A 78 -26.02 3.57 -5.49
C ASN A 78 -24.71 4.32 -5.20
N ALA A 79 -23.79 3.68 -4.47
CA ALA A 79 -22.46 4.24 -4.21
C ALA A 79 -21.66 4.55 -5.49
N PHE A 80 -21.79 3.71 -6.52
CA PHE A 80 -21.19 3.95 -7.84
C PHE A 80 -21.87 5.11 -8.58
N ARG A 81 -23.21 5.16 -8.57
CA ARG A 81 -23.99 6.23 -9.22
C ARG A 81 -23.70 7.62 -8.62
N GLU A 82 -23.49 7.66 -7.31
CA GLU A 82 -23.18 8.89 -6.57
C GLU A 82 -21.68 9.26 -6.60
N GLY A 83 -20.84 8.44 -7.24
CA GLY A 83 -19.41 8.70 -7.38
C GLY A 83 -18.61 8.65 -6.08
N LYS A 84 -19.20 8.13 -4.99
CA LYS A 84 -18.56 8.04 -3.66
C LYS A 84 -17.34 7.12 -3.67
N ILE A 85 -17.41 6.04 -4.46
CA ILE A 85 -16.34 5.05 -4.68
C ILE A 85 -15.11 5.69 -5.37
N PHE A 86 -15.30 6.76 -6.15
CA PHE A 86 -14.21 7.46 -6.86
C PHE A 86 -14.00 8.89 -6.35
N SER A 87 -14.38 9.16 -5.10
CA SER A 87 -14.20 10.49 -4.54
C SER A 87 -12.71 10.85 -4.49
N LYS A 88 -12.40 12.11 -4.79
CA LYS A 88 -11.03 12.61 -4.78
C LYS A 88 -10.38 12.48 -3.39
N SER A 89 -11.16 12.58 -2.32
CA SER A 89 -10.69 12.40 -0.95
C SER A 89 -10.26 10.96 -0.69
N LEU A 90 -11.08 9.97 -1.06
CA LEU A 90 -10.75 8.54 -0.92
C LEU A 90 -9.45 8.21 -1.66
N TRP A 91 -9.37 8.58 -2.94
CA TRP A 91 -8.19 8.29 -3.76
C TRP A 91 -6.93 9.01 -3.24
N ARG A 92 -7.07 10.24 -2.72
CA ARG A 92 -5.95 10.97 -2.12
C ARG A 92 -5.43 10.26 -0.88
N GLY A 93 -6.32 9.82 0.02
CA GLY A 93 -5.95 9.05 1.21
C GLY A 93 -5.24 7.74 0.84
N THR A 94 -5.83 6.94 -0.06
CA THR A 94 -5.23 5.69 -0.52
C THR A 94 -3.89 5.91 -1.20
N LYS A 95 -3.75 6.94 -2.05
CA LYS A 95 -2.48 7.27 -2.70
C LYS A 95 -1.39 7.62 -1.69
N VAL A 96 -1.70 8.46 -0.70
CA VAL A 96 -0.74 8.84 0.34
C VAL A 96 -0.33 7.59 1.14
N LYS A 97 -1.30 6.76 1.56
CA LYS A 97 -1.03 5.49 2.26
C LYS A 97 -0.07 4.58 1.47
N LEU A 98 -0.36 4.34 0.19
CA LEU A 98 0.47 3.50 -0.67
C LEU A 98 1.90 4.04 -0.84
N ILE A 99 2.06 5.35 -1.06
CA ILE A 99 3.38 5.97 -1.20
C ILE A 99 4.17 5.90 0.11
N THR A 100 3.52 6.17 1.24
CA THR A 100 4.15 6.10 2.56
C THR A 100 4.64 4.68 2.84
N TYR A 101 3.80 3.67 2.61
CA TYR A 101 4.13 2.28 2.95
C TYR A 101 5.19 1.71 2.02
N LEU A 102 5.15 2.07 0.74
CA LEU A 102 6.22 1.75 -0.21
C LEU A 102 7.55 2.38 0.23
N SER A 103 7.53 3.66 0.62
CA SER A 103 8.73 4.37 1.06
C SER A 103 9.33 3.74 2.32
N ILE A 104 8.50 3.43 3.32
CA ILE A 104 8.92 2.73 4.54
C ILE A 104 9.51 1.36 4.19
N SER A 105 8.84 0.58 3.33
CA SER A 105 9.30 -0.76 2.94
C SER A 105 10.66 -0.73 2.22
N ILE A 106 10.88 0.26 1.34
CA ILE A 106 12.18 0.50 0.69
C ILE A 106 13.24 0.85 1.73
N MET A 107 12.95 1.75 2.67
CA MET A 107 13.87 2.15 3.72
C MET A 107 14.24 0.99 4.66
N VAL A 108 13.27 0.15 5.02
CA VAL A 108 13.49 -1.06 5.83
C VAL A 108 14.39 -2.06 5.10
N GLY A 109 14.13 -2.30 3.81
CA GLY A 109 14.98 -3.18 2.98
C GLY A 109 16.40 -2.63 2.79
N ALA A 110 16.53 -1.31 2.56
CA ALA A 110 17.82 -0.62 2.47
C ALA A 110 18.59 -0.66 3.79
N SER A 111 17.92 -0.44 4.92
CA SER A 111 18.51 -0.54 6.27
C SER A 111 19.14 -1.91 6.50
N TYR A 112 18.45 -2.99 6.11
CA TYR A 112 19.00 -4.34 6.23
C TYR A 112 20.31 -4.52 5.44
N ARG A 113 20.43 -3.92 4.26
CA ARG A 113 21.68 -3.98 3.49
C ARG A 113 22.82 -3.21 4.16
N LEU A 114 22.51 -2.19 4.96
CA LEU A 114 23.51 -1.50 5.79
C LEU A 114 24.02 -2.37 6.95
N ASN A 115 23.37 -3.50 7.27
CA ASN A 115 23.87 -4.45 8.27
C ASN A 115 25.17 -5.15 7.90
N THR A 116 25.62 -5.04 6.65
CA THR A 116 26.96 -5.52 6.26
C THR A 116 28.07 -4.61 6.80
N LEU A 117 27.73 -3.50 7.45
CA LEU A 117 28.64 -2.60 8.17
C LEU A 117 28.72 -2.97 9.67
N PRO A 118 29.74 -2.51 10.43
CA PRO A 118 30.13 -3.10 11.72
C PRO A 118 29.02 -3.18 12.78
N SER A 119 29.21 -4.15 13.68
CA SER A 119 28.38 -4.80 14.71
C SER A 119 27.32 -4.03 15.52
N SER A 120 27.15 -2.71 15.39
CA SER A 120 26.11 -1.96 16.12
C SER A 120 24.78 -1.81 15.36
N LEU A 121 24.80 -1.89 14.02
CA LEU A 121 23.60 -1.66 13.18
C LEU A 121 22.81 -2.94 12.84
N ALA A 122 23.42 -4.12 12.97
CA ALA A 122 22.79 -5.40 12.59
C ALA A 122 21.52 -5.72 13.39
N SER A 123 21.50 -5.40 14.68
CA SER A 123 20.34 -5.58 15.56
C SER A 123 19.20 -4.62 15.21
N VAL A 124 19.54 -3.38 14.85
CA VAL A 124 18.59 -2.31 14.51
C VAL A 124 17.79 -2.68 13.25
N SER A 125 18.40 -3.27 12.23
CA SER A 125 17.63 -3.56 11.01
C SER A 125 16.77 -4.83 11.06
N LYS A 126 17.14 -5.84 11.87
CA LYS A 126 16.24 -6.99 12.12
C LYS A 126 15.03 -6.55 12.95
N PHE A 127 15.27 -5.68 13.93
CA PHE A 127 14.26 -4.98 14.70
C PHE A 127 13.35 -4.15 13.78
N MET A 128 13.91 -3.25 12.98
CA MET A 128 13.14 -2.37 12.09
C MET A 128 12.29 -3.16 11.12
N ALA A 129 12.75 -4.30 10.60
CA ALA A 129 11.92 -5.12 9.74
C ALA A 129 10.75 -5.77 10.47
N THR A 130 11.04 -6.42 11.59
CA THR A 130 10.05 -7.23 12.29
C THR A 130 9.01 -6.34 12.94
N VAL A 131 9.44 -5.27 13.62
CA VAL A 131 8.55 -4.34 14.32
C VAL A 131 7.76 -3.50 13.33
N VAL A 132 8.42 -2.87 12.34
CA VAL A 132 7.71 -1.97 11.41
C VAL A 132 6.70 -2.73 10.56
N TYR A 133 7.06 -3.88 9.97
CA TYR A 133 6.08 -4.64 9.20
C TYR A 133 4.93 -5.17 10.06
N THR A 134 5.20 -5.60 11.30
CA THR A 134 4.15 -6.07 12.22
C THR A 134 3.21 -4.94 12.62
N VAL A 135 3.74 -3.78 12.98
CA VAL A 135 2.94 -2.60 13.37
C VAL A 135 2.11 -2.11 12.18
N LEU A 136 2.71 -1.97 10.99
CA LEU A 136 1.97 -1.59 9.78
C LEU A 136 0.88 -2.61 9.44
N PHE A 137 1.16 -3.91 9.59
CA PHE A 137 0.18 -4.96 9.37
C PHE A 137 -0.99 -4.85 10.36
N LEU A 138 -0.71 -4.68 11.65
CA LEU A 138 -1.73 -4.55 12.69
C LEU A 138 -2.58 -3.30 12.47
N ARG A 139 -1.96 -2.19 12.05
CA ARG A 139 -2.66 -0.94 11.73
C ARG A 139 -3.63 -1.09 10.55
N GLU A 140 -3.22 -1.77 9.49
CA GLU A 140 -4.12 -2.05 8.35
C GLU A 140 -5.20 -3.06 8.72
N PHE A 141 -4.88 -4.01 9.59
CA PHE A 141 -5.86 -4.94 10.10
C PHE A 141 -6.93 -4.23 10.95
N GLN A 142 -6.54 -3.29 11.81
CA GLN A 142 -7.46 -2.42 12.55
C GLN A 142 -8.33 -1.58 11.60
N SER A 143 -7.72 -0.84 10.66
CA SER A 143 -8.43 -0.05 9.64
C SER A 143 -9.44 -0.90 8.86
N MET A 144 -9.07 -2.14 8.52
CA MET A 144 -9.97 -3.06 7.84
C MET A 144 -11.17 -3.47 8.71
N LEU A 145 -10.95 -3.73 9.99
CA LEU A 145 -12.00 -4.08 10.95
C LEU A 145 -12.92 -2.89 11.24
N GLU A 146 -12.39 -1.66 11.32
CA GLU A 146 -13.19 -0.44 11.44
C GLU A 146 -14.13 -0.29 10.24
N ASN A 147 -13.62 -0.46 9.01
CA ASN A 147 -14.46 -0.44 7.82
C ASN A 147 -15.57 -1.51 7.87
N PHE A 148 -15.29 -2.72 8.39
CA PHE A 148 -16.32 -3.77 8.51
C PHE A 148 -17.32 -3.49 9.63
N ARG A 149 -16.88 -2.92 10.76
CA ARG A 149 -17.76 -2.44 11.82
C ARG A 149 -18.71 -1.37 11.29
N ASP A 150 -18.19 -0.42 10.52
CA ASP A 150 -18.99 0.61 9.86
C ASP A 150 -19.94 0.05 8.79
N ALA A 151 -19.70 -1.18 8.31
CA ALA A 151 -20.60 -1.94 7.45
C ALA A 151 -21.60 -2.82 8.22
N GLY A 152 -21.57 -2.80 9.55
CA GLY A 152 -22.48 -3.54 10.43
C GLY A 152 -21.97 -4.89 10.94
N ALA A 153 -20.67 -5.20 10.80
CA ALA A 153 -20.08 -6.42 11.36
C ALA A 153 -19.74 -6.24 12.85
N ASP A 154 -20.03 -7.26 13.67
CA ASP A 154 -19.59 -7.29 15.08
C ASP A 154 -18.14 -7.80 15.18
N VAL A 155 -17.20 -6.85 15.20
CA VAL A 155 -15.75 -7.12 15.25
C VAL A 155 -15.04 -6.34 16.36
N ASP A 156 -15.78 -5.75 17.30
CA ASP A 156 -15.22 -4.87 18.34
C ASP A 156 -14.22 -5.61 19.25
N TRP A 157 -14.50 -6.89 19.57
CA TRP A 157 -13.57 -7.71 20.34
C TRP A 157 -12.21 -7.88 19.64
N LEU A 158 -12.23 -7.97 18.31
CA LEU A 158 -11.05 -8.16 17.49
C LEU A 158 -10.29 -6.84 17.31
N LEU A 159 -11.00 -5.71 17.20
CA LEU A 159 -10.40 -4.37 17.27
C LEU A 159 -9.63 -4.17 18.58
N VAL A 160 -10.25 -4.47 19.73
CA VAL A 160 -9.59 -4.37 21.04
C VAL A 160 -8.38 -5.28 21.12
N PHE A 161 -8.49 -6.51 20.62
CA PHE A 161 -7.37 -7.46 20.62
C PHE A 161 -6.20 -6.96 19.77
N THR A 162 -6.46 -6.45 18.57
CA THR A 162 -5.42 -5.99 17.64
C THR A 162 -4.72 -4.74 18.13
N ARG A 163 -5.44 -3.79 18.74
CA ARG A 163 -4.84 -2.60 19.39
C ARG A 163 -3.92 -2.99 20.53
N LYS A 164 -4.37 -3.89 21.42
CA LYS A 164 -3.54 -4.42 22.51
C LYS A 164 -2.27 -5.11 21.98
N LYS A 165 -2.38 -5.83 20.85
CA LYS A 165 -1.22 -6.49 20.25
C LYS A 165 -0.23 -5.52 19.62
N GLU A 166 -0.70 -4.43 19.03
CA GLU A 166 0.19 -3.37 18.53
C GLU A 166 0.97 -2.73 19.68
N GLU A 167 0.27 -2.34 20.75
CA GLU A 167 0.89 -1.78 21.95
C GLU A 167 1.88 -2.74 22.61
N GLU A 168 1.55 -4.04 22.69
CA GLU A 168 2.44 -5.07 23.24
C GLU A 168 3.74 -5.19 22.42
N VAL A 169 3.63 -5.14 21.09
CA VAL A 169 4.79 -5.17 20.19
C VAL A 169 5.64 -3.92 20.38
N LEU A 170 5.06 -2.73 20.47
CA LEU A 170 5.79 -1.48 20.68
C LEU A 170 6.52 -1.45 22.05
N LYS A 171 5.81 -1.85 23.12
CA LYS A 171 6.36 -1.89 24.50
C LYS A 171 7.51 -2.87 24.64
N ARG A 172 7.36 -4.09 24.09
CA ARG A 172 8.42 -5.12 24.13
C ARG A 172 9.74 -4.63 23.52
N GLU A 173 9.62 -3.76 22.55
CA GLU A 173 10.69 -3.29 21.69
C GLU A 173 11.25 -1.93 22.15
N GLY A 174 10.82 -1.45 23.33
CA GLY A 174 11.34 -0.22 23.96
C GLY A 174 10.96 1.07 23.25
N VAL A 175 9.94 1.02 22.38
CA VAL A 175 9.38 2.20 21.73
C VAL A 175 8.31 2.76 22.68
N GLU A 176 8.75 3.58 23.65
CA GLU A 176 7.81 4.32 24.50
C GLU A 176 7.07 5.36 23.65
N GLU A 177 5.74 5.28 23.64
CA GLU A 177 4.89 6.37 23.19
C GLU A 177 5.15 7.56 24.11
N LYS A 178 6.02 8.47 23.70
CA LYS A 178 5.84 9.86 24.13
C LYS A 178 4.51 10.26 23.52
N GLU A 179 3.55 10.66 24.36
CA GLU A 179 2.31 11.32 23.96
C GLU A 179 2.69 12.48 23.02
N SER A 180 2.77 12.20 21.73
CA SER A 180 2.74 13.22 20.70
C SER A 180 1.26 13.51 20.53
N GLU A 181 0.86 14.71 20.91
CA GLU A 181 -0.44 15.36 20.67
C GLU A 181 -0.81 15.34 19.15
N VAL A 182 -1.07 14.15 18.61
CA VAL A 182 -1.48 13.92 17.21
C VAL A 182 -2.70 12.99 17.16
N GLU A 183 -3.45 12.91 18.27
CA GLU A 183 -4.65 12.07 18.39
C GLU A 183 -5.96 12.79 18.02
N GLU A 184 -5.95 14.05 17.57
CA GLU A 184 -7.20 14.79 17.25
C GLU A 184 -7.59 14.87 15.76
N ASP A 185 -6.89 14.20 14.83
CA ASP A 185 -7.18 14.34 13.39
C ASP A 185 -7.15 13.03 12.58
N TYR A 186 -7.38 11.88 13.21
CA TYR A 186 -7.64 10.63 12.46
C TYR A 186 -9.09 10.51 12.00
N ASP A 187 -10.06 10.98 12.80
CA ASP A 187 -11.50 10.96 12.49
C ASP A 187 -11.91 11.87 11.32
N LYS A 188 -11.03 12.77 10.84
CA LYS A 188 -11.34 13.70 9.73
C LYS A 188 -10.76 13.28 8.38
N ARG A 189 -10.15 12.09 8.26
CA ARG A 189 -9.44 11.64 7.04
C ARG A 189 -10.11 10.51 6.26
N ILE A 190 -11.41 10.28 6.47
CA ILE A 190 -12.23 9.38 5.63
C ILE A 190 -13.38 10.16 5.01
#